data_AF-U1ZXP3-F1
#
_entry.id   AF-U1ZXP3-F1
#
_cell.length_a   1.000
_cell.length_b   1.000
_cell.length_c   1.000
_cell.angle_alpha   90.00
_cell.angle_beta   90.00
_cell.angle_gamma   90.00
#
_symmetry.space_group_name_H-M   'P 1'
#
loop_
_entity.id
_entity.type
_entity.pdbx_description
1 polymer ?
#
loop_
_entity_poly.entity_id
_entity_poly.type
_entity_poly.pdbx_seq_one_letter_code
_entity_poly.pdbx_strand_id
1 'polypeptide(L)'
;TFGTNGSLTAPVGPVAVGFPLAGVDPMNIAIDYSNSSQYGSDFVVTSNRASGYAAGEQTGLSVEKDGMVYANYSNGQRMLQGQVALATFANAGGLKNVSGTAWVESAESGAALIGVPGVGPFGELVAGSLENSNVDLTQQLVGLMEGQRNYQANTKVLTTNKELTQVLFGAI
;
A
#
# COMPACT_ATOMS: atom_id res chain seq x y z
N THR A 1 21.97 35.68 -28.20
CA THR A 1 21.58 37.03 -28.66
C THR A 1 20.21 37.37 -28.13
N PHE A 2 20.00 38.64 -27.82
CA PHE A 2 18.69 39.17 -27.43
C PHE A 2 18.16 40.08 -28.54
N GLY A 3 16.84 40.08 -28.73
CA GLY A 3 16.16 41.01 -29.61
C GLY A 3 16.08 42.41 -29.00
N THR A 4 15.61 43.38 -29.80
CA THR A 4 15.39 44.79 -29.37
C THR A 4 14.34 44.94 -28.26
N ASN A 5 13.57 43.88 -27.98
CA ASN A 5 12.59 43.78 -26.90
C ASN A 5 13.15 43.12 -25.62
N GLY A 6 14.44 42.80 -25.56
CA GLY A 6 15.06 42.13 -24.40
C GLY A 6 14.77 40.63 -24.28
N SER A 7 14.06 40.04 -25.25
CA SER A 7 13.78 38.60 -25.33
C SER A 7 14.94 37.84 -25.99
N LEU A 8 15.23 36.62 -25.52
CA LEU A 8 16.28 35.79 -26.09
C LEU A 8 15.90 35.31 -27.51
N THR A 9 16.72 35.63 -28.50
CA THR A 9 16.53 35.21 -29.91
C THR A 9 17.44 34.05 -30.32
N ALA A 10 18.57 33.88 -29.64
CA ALA A 10 19.42 32.69 -29.73
C ALA A 10 20.19 32.52 -28.42
N PRO A 11 20.51 31.30 -27.95
CA PRO A 11 20.15 30.01 -28.52
C PRO A 11 18.65 29.71 -28.35
N VAL A 12 18.06 29.07 -29.36
CA VAL A 12 16.62 28.70 -29.40
C VAL A 12 16.38 27.33 -28.73
N GLY A 13 17.44 26.71 -28.21
CA GLY A 13 17.39 25.43 -27.52
C GLY A 13 18.60 25.22 -26.62
N PRO A 14 18.66 24.07 -25.93
CA PRO A 14 19.71 23.80 -24.96
C PRO A 14 21.09 23.76 -25.62
N VAL A 15 22.04 24.51 -25.04
CA VAL A 15 23.44 24.49 -25.46
C VAL A 15 24.14 23.35 -24.72
N ALA A 16 24.63 22.36 -25.46
CA ALA A 16 25.38 21.25 -24.89
C ALA A 16 26.82 21.67 -24.56
N VAL A 17 27.20 21.53 -23.30
CA VAL A 17 28.57 21.67 -22.82
C VAL A 17 29.06 20.29 -22.41
N GLY A 18 30.05 19.77 -23.12
CA GLY A 18 30.66 18.46 -22.84
C GLY A 18 31.86 18.61 -21.92
N PHE A 19 31.88 17.83 -20.84
CA PHE A 19 33.04 17.69 -19.96
C PHE A 19 33.61 16.28 -20.15
N PRO A 20 34.80 16.13 -20.75
CA PRO A 20 35.48 14.84 -20.79
C PRO A 20 36.04 14.55 -19.40
N LEU A 21 35.55 13.50 -18.75
CA LEU A 21 36.13 12.96 -17.51
C LEU A 21 36.91 11.69 -17.83
N ALA A 22 38.04 11.47 -17.15
CA ALA A 22 38.81 10.25 -17.31
C ALA A 22 38.09 9.07 -16.63
N GLY A 23 37.83 7.99 -17.38
CA GLY A 23 37.32 6.73 -16.84
C GLY A 23 35.79 6.58 -16.79
N VAL A 24 35.03 7.52 -17.33
CA VAL A 24 33.55 7.47 -17.44
C VAL A 24 33.10 8.13 -18.74
N ASP A 25 31.88 7.86 -19.16
CA ASP A 25 31.28 8.53 -20.31
C ASP A 25 31.29 10.06 -20.13
N PRO A 26 31.55 10.85 -21.20
CA PRO A 26 31.57 12.31 -21.12
C PRO A 26 30.25 12.85 -20.55
N MET A 27 30.36 13.78 -19.59
CA MET A 27 29.19 14.43 -19.04
C MET A 27 28.76 15.56 -19.98
N ASN A 28 27.58 15.42 -20.59
CA ASN A 28 26.99 16.46 -21.42
C ASN A 28 25.90 17.21 -20.63
N ILE A 29 26.16 18.48 -20.33
CA ILE A 29 25.19 19.36 -19.69
C ILE A 29 24.51 20.20 -20.77
N ALA A 30 23.21 20.00 -20.94
CA ALA A 30 22.38 20.81 -21.82
C ALA A 30 21.86 22.04 -21.05
N ILE A 31 22.50 23.20 -21.24
CA ILE A 31 22.11 24.43 -20.57
C ILE A 31 21.01 25.12 -21.39
N ASP A 32 19.81 25.19 -20.83
CA ASP A 32 18.69 25.92 -21.44
C ASP A 32 18.66 27.37 -20.94
N TYR A 33 18.76 28.31 -21.89
CA TYR A 33 18.69 29.75 -21.63
C TYR A 33 17.34 30.36 -22.00
N SER A 34 16.37 29.57 -22.47
CA SER A 34 15.08 30.04 -23.01
C SER A 34 14.34 31.07 -22.14
N ASN A 35 14.48 30.97 -20.82
CA ASN A 35 13.85 31.88 -19.85
C ASN A 35 14.74 33.09 -19.44
N SER A 36 15.85 33.32 -20.13
CA SER A 36 16.70 34.48 -19.90
C SER A 36 16.16 35.71 -20.64
N SER A 37 16.24 36.87 -20.00
CA SER A 37 15.87 38.16 -20.59
C SER A 37 16.92 39.20 -20.25
N GLN A 38 17.13 40.16 -21.15
CA GLN A 38 18.03 41.28 -20.97
C GLN A 38 17.24 42.58 -20.86
N TYR A 39 17.03 43.04 -19.62
CA TYR A 39 16.46 44.35 -19.30
C TYR A 39 17.54 45.23 -18.64
N GLY A 40 17.31 46.55 -18.57
CA GLY A 40 18.24 47.53 -18.01
C GLY A 40 18.35 47.51 -16.47
N SER A 41 18.41 46.32 -15.87
CA SER A 41 18.60 46.09 -14.44
C SER A 41 19.90 45.32 -14.17
N ASP A 42 20.33 45.27 -12.92
CA ASP A 42 21.45 44.43 -12.51
C ASP A 42 21.20 42.95 -12.82
N PHE A 43 22.28 42.22 -13.08
CA PHE A 43 22.21 40.79 -13.39
C PHE A 43 21.79 39.99 -12.14
N VAL A 44 20.74 39.18 -12.29
CA VAL A 44 20.22 38.30 -11.22
C VAL A 44 19.93 36.92 -11.80
N VAL A 45 20.41 35.87 -11.13
CA VAL A 45 20.06 34.47 -11.43
C VAL A 45 18.77 34.14 -10.70
N THR A 46 17.66 34.02 -11.43
CA THR A 46 16.33 33.78 -10.87
C THR A 46 16.01 32.30 -10.66
N SER A 47 16.58 31.42 -11.48
CA SER A 47 16.41 29.98 -11.31
C SER A 47 17.64 29.22 -11.79
N ASN A 48 18.03 28.22 -11.00
CA ASN A 48 19.03 27.23 -11.37
C ASN A 48 18.48 25.86 -10.98
N ARG A 49 18.16 25.02 -11.96
CA ARG A 49 17.54 23.71 -11.73
C ARG A 49 18.38 22.62 -12.38
N ALA A 50 19.39 22.15 -11.67
CA ALA A 50 20.18 21.01 -12.07
C ALA A 50 19.40 19.71 -11.90
N SER A 51 19.51 18.80 -12.87
CA SER A 51 18.88 17.46 -12.85
C SER A 51 19.82 16.34 -12.40
N GLY A 52 21.09 16.65 -12.12
CA GLY A 52 22.08 15.68 -11.67
C GLY A 52 22.00 15.41 -10.17
N TYR A 53 22.24 14.15 -9.78
CA TYR A 53 22.35 13.74 -8.39
C TYR A 53 23.57 12.82 -8.21
N ALA A 54 24.20 12.88 -7.05
CA ALA A 54 25.27 11.95 -6.69
C ALA A 54 24.72 10.53 -6.48
N ALA A 55 25.59 9.52 -6.55
CA ALA A 55 25.24 8.18 -6.11
C ALA A 55 24.77 8.23 -4.64
N GLY A 56 23.65 7.58 -4.36
CA GLY A 56 23.08 7.50 -3.02
C GLY A 56 22.88 6.04 -2.64
N GLU A 57 23.05 5.74 -1.36
CA GLU A 57 22.68 4.45 -0.81
C GLU A 57 21.22 4.48 -0.38
N GLN A 58 20.55 3.33 -0.41
CA GLN A 58 19.18 3.22 0.04
C GLN A 58 19.13 3.42 1.56
N THR A 59 18.42 4.45 2.01
CA THR A 59 18.27 4.80 3.42
C THR A 59 16.98 4.26 4.04
N GLY A 60 15.96 4.00 3.22
CA GLY A 60 14.70 3.47 3.72
C GLY A 60 13.70 3.08 2.64
N LEU A 61 12.58 2.54 3.10
CA LEU A 61 11.43 2.16 2.28
C LEU A 61 10.19 2.85 2.84
N SER A 62 9.37 3.43 1.97
CA SER A 62 8.07 3.99 2.32
C SER A 62 7.01 3.42 1.40
N VAL A 63 5.86 3.04 1.98
CA VAL A 63 4.68 2.62 1.23
C VAL A 63 3.66 3.74 1.31
N GLU A 64 3.18 4.19 0.16
CA GLU A 64 2.13 5.21 0.06
C GLU A 64 0.74 4.55 0.02
N LYS A 65 -0.30 5.37 0.19
CA LYS A 65 -1.70 4.91 0.35
C LYS A 65 -2.31 4.24 -0.89
N ASP A 66 -1.72 4.50 -2.06
CA ASP A 66 -2.00 3.89 -3.35
C ASP A 66 -1.24 2.56 -3.56
N GLY A 67 -0.51 2.11 -2.54
CA GLY A 67 0.30 0.89 -2.56
C GLY A 67 1.63 1.05 -3.29
N MET A 68 2.00 2.26 -3.69
CA MET A 68 3.30 2.50 -4.31
C MET A 68 4.41 2.39 -3.26
N VAL A 69 5.42 1.57 -3.57
CA VAL A 69 6.56 1.30 -2.70
C VAL A 69 7.75 2.11 -3.21
N TYR A 70 8.18 3.09 -2.43
CA TYR A 70 9.31 3.96 -2.75
C TYR A 70 10.53 3.61 -1.91
N ALA A 71 11.66 3.43 -2.56
CA ALA A 71 12.96 3.43 -1.90
C ALA A 71 13.47 4.87 -1.80
N ASN A 72 13.83 5.27 -0.59
CA ASN A 72 14.45 6.56 -0.29
C ASN A 72 15.96 6.39 -0.31
N TYR A 73 16.67 7.34 -0.91
CA TYR A 73 18.12 7.33 -1.03
C TYR A 73 18.77 8.50 -0.29
N SER A 74 20.03 8.35 0.10
CA SER A 74 20.80 9.38 0.82
C SER A 74 21.05 10.66 0.00
N ASN A 75 20.87 10.60 -1.32
CA ASN A 75 20.95 11.74 -2.23
C ASN A 75 19.63 12.55 -2.32
N GLY A 76 18.64 12.23 -1.48
CA GLY A 76 17.34 12.91 -1.45
C GLY A 76 16.38 12.49 -2.55
N GLN A 77 16.76 11.53 -3.40
CA GLN A 77 15.87 10.97 -4.42
C GLN A 77 14.97 9.88 -3.82
N ARG A 78 13.75 9.78 -4.35
CA ARG A 78 12.82 8.69 -4.08
C ARG A 78 12.54 7.96 -5.39
N MET A 79 12.78 6.66 -5.45
CA MET A 79 12.52 5.86 -6.63
C MET A 79 11.43 4.84 -6.37
N LEU A 80 10.46 4.76 -7.28
CA LEU A 80 9.43 3.74 -7.26
C LEU A 80 10.05 2.36 -7.52
N GLN A 81 9.86 1.43 -6.59
CA GLN A 81 10.33 0.05 -6.69
C GLN A 81 9.23 -0.90 -7.18
N GLY A 82 7.97 -0.56 -6.94
CA GLY A 82 6.84 -1.37 -7.36
C GLY A 82 5.55 -0.92 -6.69
N GLN A 83 4.48 -1.68 -6.94
CA GLN A 83 3.16 -1.41 -6.41
C GLN A 83 2.54 -2.68 -5.84
N VAL A 84 1.92 -2.57 -4.67
CA VAL A 84 1.13 -3.66 -4.08
C VAL A 84 -0.19 -3.79 -4.83
N ALA A 85 -0.49 -5.01 -5.27
CA ALA A 85 -1.78 -5.35 -5.87
C ALA A 85 -2.72 -5.93 -4.81
N LEU A 86 -4.00 -5.58 -4.88
CA LEU A 86 -5.06 -6.14 -4.04
C LEU A 86 -5.94 -7.07 -4.87
N ALA A 87 -6.45 -8.12 -4.22
CA ALA A 87 -7.44 -9.01 -4.81
C ALA A 87 -8.75 -8.92 -4.02
N THR A 88 -9.87 -8.80 -4.73
CA THR A 88 -11.21 -8.88 -4.16
C THR A 88 -11.97 -10.04 -4.80
N PHE A 89 -12.95 -10.56 -4.09
CA PHE A 89 -13.76 -11.69 -4.53
C PHE A 89 -15.22 -11.29 -4.48
N ALA A 90 -16.03 -11.79 -5.41
CA ALA A 90 -17.46 -11.52 -5.43
C ALA A 90 -18.16 -11.98 -4.15
N ASN A 91 -17.69 -13.10 -3.58
CA ASN A 91 -18.17 -13.62 -2.31
C ASN A 91 -17.00 -13.99 -1.38
N ALA A 92 -16.68 -13.11 -0.45
CA ALA A 92 -15.63 -13.35 0.55
C ALA A 92 -15.96 -14.53 1.49
N GLY A 93 -17.24 -14.79 1.77
CA GLY A 93 -17.65 -15.92 2.62
C GLY A 93 -17.48 -17.29 1.97
N GLY A 94 -17.33 -17.34 0.64
CA GLY A 94 -17.04 -18.56 -0.10
C GLY A 94 -15.54 -18.91 -0.13
N LEU A 95 -14.66 -18.07 0.42
CA LEU A 95 -13.23 -18.35 0.44
C LEU A 95 -12.92 -19.53 1.35
N LYS A 96 -12.00 -20.39 0.91
CA LYS A 96 -11.58 -21.53 1.73
C LYS A 96 -10.38 -21.14 2.57
N ASN A 97 -10.48 -21.29 3.89
CA ASN A 97 -9.34 -21.11 4.78
C ASN A 97 -8.29 -22.20 4.51
N VAL A 98 -7.04 -21.81 4.32
CA VAL A 98 -5.92 -22.75 4.16
C VAL A 98 -5.14 -22.85 5.46
N SER A 99 -4.74 -21.72 6.02
CA SER A 99 -3.94 -21.67 7.25
C SER A 99 -4.01 -20.28 7.88
N GLY A 100 -4.32 -20.21 9.17
CA GLY A 100 -4.35 -18.94 9.91
C GLY A 100 -5.22 -17.88 9.23
N THR A 101 -4.58 -16.84 8.70
CA THR A 101 -5.19 -15.73 7.98
C THR A 101 -5.09 -15.84 6.45
N ALA A 102 -4.59 -16.96 5.92
CA ALA A 102 -4.47 -17.21 4.49
C ALA A 102 -5.71 -17.94 3.95
N TRP A 103 -6.26 -17.38 2.87
CA TRP A 103 -7.46 -17.85 2.19
C TRP A 103 -7.15 -18.14 0.73
N VAL A 104 -7.82 -19.15 0.16
CA VAL A 104 -7.71 -19.51 -1.26
C VAL A 104 -9.08 -19.40 -1.92
N GLU A 105 -9.07 -19.09 -3.21
CA GLU A 105 -10.26 -19.08 -4.05
C GLU A 105 -10.94 -20.46 -4.09
N SER A 106 -12.26 -20.44 -4.18
CA SER A 106 -13.11 -21.61 -4.33
C SER A 106 -14.15 -21.36 -5.43
N ALA A 107 -14.86 -22.42 -5.83
CA ALA A 107 -15.97 -22.28 -6.76
C ALA A 107 -17.09 -21.36 -6.23
N GLU A 108 -17.24 -21.24 -4.91
CA GLU A 108 -18.27 -20.41 -4.26
C GLU A 108 -17.84 -18.95 -4.08
N SER A 109 -16.52 -18.65 -4.06
CA SER A 109 -16.01 -17.27 -3.96
C SER A 109 -16.00 -16.53 -5.30
N GLY A 110 -15.91 -17.29 -6.40
CA GLY A 110 -15.58 -16.76 -7.72
C GLY A 110 -14.08 -16.50 -7.88
N ALA A 111 -13.69 -16.04 -9.07
CA ALA A 111 -12.31 -15.72 -9.41
C ALA A 111 -11.83 -14.44 -8.72
N ALA A 112 -10.53 -14.37 -8.42
CA ALA A 112 -9.90 -13.17 -7.88
C ALA A 112 -9.95 -12.01 -8.89
N LEU A 113 -10.54 -10.89 -8.49
CA LEU A 113 -10.43 -9.63 -9.22
C LEU A 113 -9.25 -8.85 -8.65
N ILE A 114 -8.20 -8.68 -9.45
CA ILE A 114 -6.98 -7.97 -9.04
C ILE A 114 -7.08 -6.50 -9.44
N GLY A 115 -6.64 -5.60 -8.57
CA GLY A 115 -6.59 -4.18 -8.84
C GLY A 115 -5.63 -3.42 -7.94
N VAL A 116 -5.73 -2.10 -8.07
CA VAL A 116 -4.85 -1.13 -7.41
C VAL A 116 -5.55 -0.60 -6.15
N PRO A 117 -4.84 -0.45 -5.01
CA PRO A 117 -5.36 0.22 -3.82
C PRO A 117 -5.92 1.62 -4.11
N GLY A 118 -7.06 1.95 -3.49
CA GLY A 118 -7.69 3.26 -3.59
C GLY A 118 -8.47 3.53 -4.88
N VAL A 119 -8.61 2.54 -5.78
CA VAL A 119 -9.37 2.66 -7.04
C VAL A 119 -10.54 1.68 -7.07
N GLY A 120 -11.73 2.15 -7.43
CA GLY A 120 -12.90 1.29 -7.63
C GLY A 120 -13.38 0.63 -6.32
N PRO A 121 -13.53 -0.72 -6.27
CA PRO A 121 -13.98 -1.42 -5.06
C PRO A 121 -12.88 -1.62 -4.01
N PHE A 122 -11.64 -1.19 -4.30
CA PHE A 122 -10.50 -1.37 -3.41
C PHE A 122 -10.33 -0.18 -2.46
N GLY A 123 -10.14 -0.46 -1.16
CA GLY A 123 -9.82 0.55 -0.16
C GLY A 123 -8.38 1.10 -0.29
N GLU A 124 -8.10 2.18 0.43
CA GLU A 124 -6.74 2.72 0.55
C GLU A 124 -5.88 1.88 1.50
N LEU A 125 -4.56 1.90 1.29
CA LEU A 125 -3.61 1.27 2.21
C LEU A 125 -3.17 2.25 3.29
N VAL A 126 -3.05 1.74 4.52
CA VAL A 126 -2.45 2.48 5.64
C VAL A 126 -1.13 1.81 5.98
N ALA A 127 -0.03 2.44 5.57
CA ALA A 127 1.31 1.96 5.87
C ALA A 127 1.64 2.10 7.36
N GLY A 128 2.36 1.13 7.91
CA GLY A 128 2.81 1.14 9.31
C GLY A 128 1.73 0.84 10.35
N SER A 129 0.54 0.44 9.92
CA SER A 129 -0.56 -0.01 10.79
C SER A 129 -0.80 -1.51 10.62
N LEU A 130 -1.25 -2.16 11.70
CA LEU A 130 -1.70 -3.55 11.69
C LEU A 130 -3.20 -3.58 12.01
N GLU A 131 -3.97 -4.29 11.18
CA GLU A 131 -5.39 -4.47 11.43
C GLU A 131 -5.62 -5.40 12.64
N ASN A 132 -6.42 -4.93 13.60
CA ASN A 132 -6.75 -5.69 14.79
C ASN A 132 -7.91 -6.64 14.54
N SER A 133 -8.01 -7.70 15.35
CA SER A 133 -9.15 -8.60 15.33
C SER A 133 -10.46 -7.83 15.54
N ASN A 134 -11.45 -8.14 14.72
CA ASN A 134 -12.82 -7.63 14.86
C ASN A 134 -13.64 -8.32 15.97
N VAL A 135 -12.99 -9.14 16.82
CA VAL A 135 -13.64 -9.97 17.83
C VAL A 135 -13.80 -9.20 19.15
N ASP A 136 -15.05 -9.02 19.58
CA ASP A 136 -15.36 -8.50 20.92
C ASP A 136 -15.35 -9.64 21.95
N LEU A 137 -14.34 -9.63 22.83
CA LEU A 137 -14.16 -10.65 23.86
C LEU A 137 -15.36 -10.75 24.83
N THR A 138 -16.04 -9.65 25.14
CA THR A 138 -17.16 -9.65 26.08
C THR A 138 -18.35 -10.39 25.50
N GLN A 139 -18.67 -10.15 24.23
CA GLN A 139 -19.72 -10.86 23.51
C GLN A 139 -19.40 -12.35 23.34
N GLN A 140 -18.15 -12.68 23.01
CA GLN A 140 -17.73 -14.08 22.91
C GLN A 140 -17.86 -14.81 24.25
N LEU A 141 -17.53 -14.16 25.38
CA LEU A 141 -17.69 -14.75 26.71
C LEU A 141 -19.16 -15.00 27.07
N VAL A 142 -20.05 -14.07 26.72
CA VAL A 142 -21.50 -14.26 26.92
C VAL A 142 -22.01 -15.43 26.07
N GLY A 143 -21.60 -15.51 24.81
CA GLY A 143 -21.94 -16.65 23.93
C GLY A 143 -21.44 -17.99 24.48
N LEU A 144 -20.24 -18.04 25.06
CA LEU A 144 -19.74 -19.24 25.74
C LEU A 144 -20.57 -19.59 26.99
N MET A 145 -20.98 -18.60 27.79
CA MET A 145 -21.86 -18.83 28.94
C MET A 145 -23.24 -19.33 28.52
N GLU A 146 -23.81 -18.81 27.43
CA GLU A 146 -25.07 -19.30 26.88
C GLU A 146 -24.94 -20.74 26.38
N GLY A 147 -23.88 -21.05 25.62
CA GLY A 147 -23.59 -22.41 25.18
C GLY A 147 -23.44 -23.38 26.36
N GLN A 148 -22.73 -22.97 27.42
CA GLN A 148 -22.57 -23.76 28.64
C GLN A 148 -23.90 -23.97 29.37
N ARG A 149 -24.73 -22.92 29.50
CA ARG A 149 -26.08 -23.04 30.11
C ARG A 149 -26.97 -23.98 29.31
N ASN A 150 -26.95 -23.88 27.98
CA ASN A 150 -27.71 -24.76 27.09
C ASN A 150 -27.25 -26.22 27.24
N TYR A 151 -25.94 -26.44 27.33
CA TYR A 151 -25.39 -27.78 27.59
C TYR A 151 -25.81 -28.32 28.96
N GLN A 152 -25.76 -27.50 30.02
CA GLN A 152 -26.19 -27.88 31.37
C GLN A 152 -27.69 -28.20 31.41
N ALA A 153 -28.53 -27.39 30.76
CA ALA A 153 -29.97 -27.62 30.64
C ALA A 153 -30.26 -28.94 29.90
N ASN A 154 -29.62 -29.17 28.76
CA ASN A 154 -29.76 -30.42 27.99
C ASN A 154 -29.30 -31.63 28.80
N THR A 155 -28.19 -31.51 29.54
CA THR A 155 -27.69 -32.59 30.40
C THR A 155 -28.66 -32.86 31.54
N LYS A 156 -29.27 -31.82 32.13
CA LYS A 156 -30.26 -32.01 33.19
C LYS A 156 -31.52 -32.72 32.70
N VAL A 157 -32.02 -32.36 31.51
CA VAL A 157 -33.13 -33.09 30.86
C VAL A 157 -32.76 -34.55 30.61
N LEU A 158 -31.52 -34.82 30.19
CA LEU A 158 -31.05 -36.20 30.01
C LEU A 158 -30.99 -36.97 31.34
N THR A 159 -30.53 -36.35 32.44
CA THR A 159 -30.48 -37.00 33.75
C THR A 159 -31.87 -37.33 34.29
N THR A 160 -32.83 -36.41 34.17
CA THR A 160 -34.21 -36.66 34.63
C THR A 160 -34.87 -37.74 33.78
N ASN A 161 -34.60 -37.78 32.47
CA ASN A 161 -35.07 -38.86 31.61
C ASN A 161 -34.50 -40.24 32.03
N LYS A 162 -33.20 -40.30 32.37
CA LYS A 162 -32.57 -41.52 32.91
C LYS A 162 -33.18 -41.96 34.24
N GLU A 163 -33.41 -41.04 35.16
CA GLU A 163 -34.05 -41.34 36.46
C GLU A 163 -35.47 -41.88 36.28
N LEU A 164 -36.29 -41.26 35.42
CA LEU A 164 -37.63 -41.75 35.10
C LEU A 164 -37.61 -43.16 34.50
N THR A 165 -36.67 -43.41 33.58
CA THR A 165 -36.49 -44.72 32.95
C THR A 165 -36.09 -45.78 33.99
N GLN A 166 -35.18 -45.46 34.90
CA GLN A 166 -34.76 -46.34 35.99
C GLN A 166 -35.93 -46.70 36.93
N VAL A 167 -36.74 -45.71 37.32
CA VAL A 167 -37.93 -45.94 38.16
C VAL A 167 -38.94 -46.85 37.46
N LEU A 168 -39.13 -46.69 36.15
CA LEU A 168 -40.05 -47.52 35.37
C LEU A 168 -39.61 -48.99 35.32
N PHE A 169 -38.30 -49.26 35.16
CA PHE A 169 -37.76 -50.62 35.21
C PHE A 169 -37.75 -51.22 36.63
N GLY A 170 -37.70 -50.40 37.69
CA GLY A 170 -37.77 -50.87 39.07
C GLY A 170 -39.18 -51.12 39.60
N ALA A 171 -40.22 -50.71 38.86
CA ALA A 171 -41.62 -50.85 39.23
C ALA A 171 -42.32 -52.09 38.61
N ILE A 172 -41.56 -52.92 37.88
CA ILE A 172 -41.97 -54.21 37.30
C ILE A 172 -41.15 -55.30 37.99
#